data_AF-A0A5P8WFM7-F1
#
_entry.id   AF-A0A5P8WFM7-F1
#
_cell.length_a   1.000
_cell.length_b   1.000
_cell.length_c   1.000
_cell.angle_alpha   90.00
_cell.angle_beta   90.00
_cell.angle_gamma   90.00
#
_symmetry.space_group_name_H-M   'P 1'
#
loop_
_entity.id
_entity.type
_entity.pdbx_description
1 polymer ?
#
loop_
_entity_poly.entity_id
_entity_poly.type
_entity_poly.pdbx_seq_one_letter_code
_entity_poly.pdbx_strand_id
1 'polypeptide(L)' 'MMQISITDDLKKRFHAACALRGLKMSHVVVEMIKQWLKANEVQSSSQM' A
#
# COMPACT_ATOMS: atom_id res chain seq x y z
N MET A 1 -6.15 -16.61 1.40
CA MET A 1 -4.83 -16.02 1.11
C MET A 1 -5.02 -15.06 -0.06
N MET A 2 -4.91 -13.75 0.16
CA MET A 2 -5.03 -12.76 -0.92
C MET A 2 -3.69 -12.69 -1.65
N GLN A 3 -3.69 -12.90 -2.97
CA GLN A 3 -2.50 -12.83 -3.81
C GLN A 3 -2.65 -11.63 -4.74
N ILE A 4 -1.72 -10.68 -4.65
CA ILE A 4 -1.66 -9.51 -5.53
C ILE A 4 -0.51 -9.74 -6.50
N SER A 5 -0.82 -9.76 -7.80
CA SER A 5 0.20 -9.83 -8.84
C SER A 5 0.84 -8.46 -9.01
N ILE A 6 2.17 -8.40 -8.84
CA ILE A 6 2.98 -7.20 -9.05
C ILE A 6 4.09 -7.57 -10.02
N THR A 7 4.27 -6.79 -11.08
CA THR A 7 5.33 -7.01 -12.05
C THR A 7 6.70 -6.95 -11.37
N ASP A 8 7.65 -7.75 -11.85
CA ASP A 8 8.96 -7.90 -11.20
C ASP A 8 9.75 -6.56 -11.14
N ASP A 9 9.67 -5.76 -12.20
CA ASP A 9 10.25 -4.40 -12.24
C ASP A 9 9.65 -3.50 -11.14
N LEU A 10 8.32 -3.47 -11.00
CA LEU A 10 7.67 -2.65 -9.99
C LEU A 10 8.02 -3.12 -8.58
N LYS A 11 8.05 -4.44 -8.35
CA LYS A 11 8.46 -5.03 -7.07
C LYS A 11 9.90 -4.63 -6.71
N LYS A 12 10.83 -4.67 -7.67
CA LYS A 12 12.23 -4.28 -7.48
C LYS A 12 12.36 -2.80 -7.12
N ARG A 13 11.70 -1.91 -7.86
CA ARG A 13 11.71 -0.46 -7.57
C ARG A 13 11.13 -0.16 -6.20
N PHE A 14 10.02 -0.79 -5.86
CA PHE A 14 9.39 -0.62 -4.54
C PHE A 14 10.30 -1.14 -3.42
N HIS A 15 10.91 -2.31 -3.60
CA HIS A 15 11.86 -2.86 -2.64
C HIS A 15 13.06 -1.94 -2.42
N ALA A 16 13.67 -1.44 -3.50
CA ALA A 16 14.79 -0.50 -3.42
C ALA A 16 14.41 0.78 -2.66
N ALA A 17 13.25 1.36 -2.96
CA ALA A 17 12.75 2.55 -2.28
C ALA A 17 12.49 2.31 -0.77
N CYS A 18 11.99 1.12 -0.41
CA CYS A 18 11.82 0.74 1.01
C CYS A 18 13.17 0.60 1.70
N ALA A 19 14.13 -0.09 1.07
CA ALA A 19 15.46 -0.33 1.62
C ALA A 19 16.24 0.97 1.86
N LEU A 20 16.20 1.92 0.90
CA LEU A 20 16.82 3.23 1.03
C LEU A 20 16.29 4.04 2.23
N ARG A 21 15.07 3.75 2.67
CA ARG A 21 14.43 4.41 3.82
C ARG A 21 14.50 3.58 5.11
N GLY A 22 15.14 2.41 5.08
CA GLY A 22 15.20 1.49 6.22
C GLY A 22 13.87 0.85 6.60
N LEU A 23 12.91 0.77 5.65
CA LEU A 23 11.56 0.28 5.90
C LEU A 23 11.35 -1.14 5.35
N LYS A 24 10.54 -1.94 6.04
CA LYS A 24 10.06 -3.23 5.53
C LYS A 24 8.95 -3.01 4.50
N MET A 25 9.00 -3.71 3.38
CA MET A 25 7.96 -3.65 2.32
C MET A 25 6.56 -3.91 2.89
N SER A 26 6.41 -4.90 3.78
CA SER A 26 5.12 -5.24 4.39
C SER A 26 4.53 -4.09 5.20
N HIS A 27 5.37 -3.34 5.93
CA HIS A 27 4.93 -2.18 6.68
C HIS A 27 4.39 -1.09 5.74
N VAL A 28 5.12 -0.79 4.67
CA VAL A 28 4.69 0.22 3.69
C VAL A 28 3.38 -0.17 3.01
N VAL A 29 3.22 -1.44 2.62
CA VAL A 29 1.96 -1.93 2.01
C VAL A 29 0.79 -1.81 2.98
N VAL A 30 0.96 -2.19 4.26
CA VAL A 30 -0.09 -2.06 5.27
C VAL A 30 -0.51 -0.59 5.45
N GLU A 31 0.45 0.33 5.51
CA GLU A 31 0.14 1.76 5.64
C GLU A 31 -0.53 2.33 4.38
N MET A 32 -0.12 1.91 3.18
CA MET A 32 -0.79 2.28 1.94
C MET A 32 -2.26 1.82 1.93
N ILE A 33 -2.53 0.60 2.40
CA ILE A 33 -3.91 0.07 2.49
C ILE A 33 -4.73 0.90 3.49
N LYS A 34 -4.18 1.19 4.68
CA LYS A 34 -4.87 2.03 5.68
C LYS A 34 -5.17 3.43 5.17
N GLN A 35 -4.21 4.05 4.49
CA GLN A 35 -4.40 5.39 3.90
C GLN A 35 -5.46 5.36 2.81
N TRP A 36 -5.46 4.33 1.97
CA TRP A 36 -6.48 4.15 0.95
C TRP A 36 -7.87 3.98 1.59
N LEU A 37 -8.01 3.12 2.61
CA LEU A 37 -9.27 2.97 3.33
C LEU A 37 -9.74 4.28 3.94
N LYS A 38 -8.90 4.97 4.71
CA LYS A 38 -9.23 6.27 5.32
C LYS A 38 -9.69 7.31 4.29
N ALA A 39 -9.06 7.37 3.12
CA ALA A 39 -9.43 8.32 2.08
C ALA A 39 -10.79 8.00 1.43
N ASN A 40 -11.19 6.72 1.38
CA ASN A 40 -12.38 6.26 0.68
C ASN A 40 -13.56 5.95 1.63
N GLU A 41 -13.31 5.66 2.91
CA GLU A 41 -14.35 5.48 3.93
C GLU A 41 -15.09 6.81 4.22
N VAL A 42 -14.40 7.94 4.15
CA VAL A 42 -15.00 9.29 4.29
C VAL A 42 -15.98 9.60 3.15
N GLN A 43 -15.87 8.95 1.99
CA GLN A 43 -16.83 9.12 0.89
C GLN A 43 -18.13 8.32 1.09
N SER A 44 -18.16 7.34 1.99
CA SER A 44 -19.37 6.55 2.28
C SER A 44 -20.30 7.20 3.31
N SER A 45 -19.87 8.27 3.98
CA SER A 45 -20.66 8.92 5.05
C SER A 45 -21.57 10.06 4.57
N SER A 46 -21.59 10.39 3.27
CA SER A 46 -22.40 11.49 2.73
C SER A 46 -23.70 11.05 2.03
N GLN A 47 -24.15 9.82 2.28
CA GLN A 47 -25.50 9.37 1.92
C GLN A 47 -26.27 8.95 3.17
N MET A 48 -26.60 9.92 4.03
CA MET A 48 -27.76 9.86 4.93
C MET A 48 -28.35 11.26 5.06
#